data_AF-A0A8J7G5C4-F1
#
_entry.id   AF-A0A8J7G5C4-F1
#
_cell.length_a   1.000
_cell.length_b   1.000
_cell.length_c   1.000
_cell.angle_alpha   90.00
_cell.angle_beta   90.00
_cell.angle_gamma   90.00
#
_symmetry.space_group_name_H-M   'P 1'
#
loop_
_entity.id
_entity.type
_entity.pdbx_description
1 polymer ?
#
loop_
_entity_poly.entity_id
_entity_poly.type
_entity_poly.pdbx_seq_one_letter_code
_entity_poly.pdbx_strand_id
1 'polypeptide(L)'
;MRIPVVSRDNQPLMPTTPARVRRWIASGKAIKKWSDLGAVDGLALACSEFVNYESFHIANTRGHAWTGSVQLTPAIFRVIRRPPISRRQLHLMVPSIGGVRRKYGGTTTRHGVRKGDVVKAEMAGRVSVGWVSGDTQRQISVSDSNWKRLGQFTASKVLLIARNTGLVVSGASLAQPARSAYPTQPPLLSLPMPKGRGISEEV
;
A
#
# COMPACT_ATOMS: atom_id res chain seq x y z
N MET A 1 -31.49 1.10 13.62
CA MET A 1 -30.10 0.64 13.46
C MET A 1 -30.05 -0.88 13.33
N ARG A 2 -29.41 -1.41 12.27
CA ARG A 2 -29.24 -2.85 12.03
C ARG A 2 -27.75 -3.22 12.24
N ILE A 3 -27.50 -4.38 12.81
CA ILE A 3 -26.14 -4.87 13.10
C ILE A 3 -25.74 -5.87 12.01
N PRO A 4 -24.61 -5.65 11.30
CA PRO A 4 -24.10 -6.60 10.32
C PRO A 4 -23.68 -7.90 11.03
N VAL A 5 -24.03 -9.02 10.42
CA VAL A 5 -23.72 -10.36 10.94
C VAL A 5 -22.89 -11.07 9.90
N VAL A 6 -21.85 -11.77 10.33
CA VAL A 6 -20.94 -12.50 9.45
C VAL A 6 -20.90 -13.97 9.89
N SER A 7 -20.90 -14.89 8.94
CA SER A 7 -20.70 -16.33 9.19
C SER A 7 -19.27 -16.60 9.67
N ARG A 8 -19.02 -17.81 10.17
CA ARG A 8 -17.67 -18.30 10.54
C ARG A 8 -16.69 -18.20 9.36
N ASP A 9 -17.18 -18.40 8.14
CA ASP A 9 -16.39 -18.33 6.89
C ASP A 9 -16.23 -16.90 6.34
N ASN A 10 -16.50 -15.88 7.17
CA ASN A 10 -16.47 -14.46 6.80
C ASN A 10 -17.47 -14.04 5.69
N GLN A 11 -18.48 -14.85 5.40
CA GLN A 11 -19.55 -14.49 4.48
C GLN A 11 -20.59 -13.58 5.16
N PRO A 12 -20.99 -12.45 4.54
CA PRO A 12 -22.00 -11.56 5.10
C PRO A 12 -23.37 -12.22 5.13
N LEU A 13 -24.03 -12.17 6.29
CA LEU A 13 -25.39 -12.65 6.51
C LEU A 13 -26.35 -11.46 6.64
N MET A 14 -27.65 -11.76 6.58
CA MET A 14 -28.70 -10.75 6.72
C MET A 14 -28.51 -9.93 8.02
N PRO A 15 -28.46 -8.59 7.94
CA PRO A 15 -28.22 -7.76 9.10
C PRO A 15 -29.43 -7.78 10.05
N THR A 16 -29.16 -7.94 11.35
CA THR A 16 -30.20 -8.21 12.35
C THR A 16 -30.42 -7.05 13.31
N THR A 17 -31.51 -7.10 14.07
CA THR A 17 -31.83 -6.08 15.09
C THR A 17 -30.95 -6.23 16.33
N PRO A 18 -30.56 -5.13 17.00
CA PRO A 18 -29.76 -5.17 18.23
C PRO A 18 -30.29 -6.10 19.32
N ALA A 19 -31.62 -6.15 19.51
CA ALA A 19 -32.25 -7.03 20.50
C ALA A 19 -32.04 -8.54 20.22
N ARG A 20 -31.90 -8.93 18.95
CA ARG A 20 -31.64 -10.32 18.55
C ARG A 20 -30.18 -10.68 18.73
N VAL A 21 -29.27 -9.77 18.39
CA VAL A 21 -27.83 -9.94 18.61
C VAL A 21 -27.49 -10.12 20.09
N ARG A 22 -28.08 -9.30 20.97
CA ARG A 22 -27.90 -9.47 22.43
C ARG A 22 -28.31 -10.86 22.91
N ARG A 23 -29.43 -11.40 22.42
CA ARG A 23 -29.88 -12.76 22.73
C ARG A 23 -28.90 -13.82 22.23
N TRP A 24 -28.35 -13.67 21.02
CA TRP A 24 -27.36 -14.61 20.48
C TRP A 24 -26.04 -14.60 21.25
N ILE A 25 -25.59 -13.42 21.68
CA ILE A 25 -24.39 -13.30 22.51
C ILE A 25 -24.64 -13.94 23.89
N ALA A 26 -25.79 -13.65 24.51
CA ALA A 26 -26.17 -14.23 25.80
C ALA A 26 -26.32 -15.76 25.74
N SER A 27 -26.82 -16.29 24.62
CA SER A 27 -26.97 -17.73 24.39
C SER A 27 -25.72 -18.40 23.79
N GLY A 28 -24.59 -17.70 23.67
CA GLY A 28 -23.34 -18.23 23.10
C GLY A 28 -23.37 -18.60 21.61
N LYS A 29 -24.39 -18.18 20.87
CA LYS A 29 -24.53 -18.46 19.43
C LYS A 29 -23.69 -17.55 18.55
N ALA A 30 -23.31 -16.38 19.05
CA ALA A 30 -22.50 -15.38 18.34
C ALA A 30 -21.46 -14.73 19.26
N ILE A 31 -20.32 -14.34 18.69
CA ILE A 31 -19.23 -13.65 19.40
C ILE A 31 -19.18 -12.20 18.92
N LYS A 32 -19.05 -11.24 19.85
CA LYS A 32 -18.82 -9.82 19.48
C LYS A 32 -17.44 -9.68 18.84
N LYS A 33 -17.37 -9.08 17.66
CA LYS A 33 -16.12 -8.81 16.94
C LYS A 33 -16.01 -7.31 16.70
N TRP A 34 -14.93 -6.72 17.17
CA TRP A 34 -14.57 -5.34 16.87
C TRP A 34 -13.53 -5.37 15.75
N SER A 35 -13.67 -4.52 14.75
CA SER A 35 -12.62 -4.29 13.75
C SER A 35 -11.81 -3.08 14.17
N ASP A 36 -10.48 -3.22 14.27
CA ASP A 36 -9.54 -2.12 14.60
C ASP A 36 -9.37 -1.08 13.47
N LEU A 37 -10.36 -0.95 12.60
CA LEU A 37 -10.25 -0.23 11.33
C LEU A 37 -11.14 1.00 11.32
N GLY A 38 -10.71 2.07 11.98
CA GLY A 38 -11.32 3.41 11.79
C GLY A 38 -11.26 3.89 10.33
N ALA A 39 -10.37 3.30 9.51
CA ALA A 39 -10.30 3.54 8.07
C ALA A 39 -11.48 2.90 7.28
N VAL A 40 -12.05 1.79 7.77
CA VAL A 40 -13.20 1.14 7.11
C VAL A 40 -14.48 1.92 7.38
N ASP A 41 -14.62 2.55 8.54
CA ASP A 41 -15.78 3.38 8.87
C ASP A 41 -15.84 4.63 7.97
N GLY A 42 -14.71 5.29 7.73
CA GLY A 42 -14.64 6.41 6.79
C GLY A 42 -15.00 6.02 5.36
N LEU A 43 -14.55 4.84 4.91
CA LEU A 43 -14.92 4.30 3.61
C LEU A 43 -16.41 3.94 3.55
N ALA A 44 -16.96 3.32 4.60
CA ALA A 44 -18.38 2.96 4.67
C ALA A 44 -19.29 4.20 4.68
N LEU A 45 -18.91 5.27 5.39
CA LEU A 45 -19.60 6.55 5.37
C LEU A 45 -19.58 7.17 3.96
N ALA A 46 -18.41 7.24 3.32
CA ALA A 46 -18.31 7.76 1.96
C ALA A 46 -19.11 6.91 0.96
N CYS A 47 -19.09 5.58 1.09
CA CYS A 47 -19.85 4.67 0.24
C CYS A 47 -21.36 4.74 0.49
N SER A 48 -21.82 5.15 1.67
CA SER A 48 -23.25 5.21 2.00
C SER A 48 -24.01 6.24 1.18
N GLU A 49 -23.33 7.28 0.66
CA GLU A 49 -23.90 8.24 -0.29
C GLU A 49 -24.12 7.64 -1.69
N PHE A 50 -23.36 6.58 -2.04
CA PHE A 50 -23.39 5.97 -3.37
C PHE A 50 -24.14 4.62 -3.41
N VAL A 51 -24.48 4.07 -2.24
CA VAL A 51 -25.15 2.77 -2.10
C VAL A 51 -26.33 2.90 -1.15
N ASN A 52 -27.54 2.89 -1.70
CA ASN A 52 -28.78 3.07 -0.97
C ASN A 52 -29.47 1.74 -0.71
N TYR A 53 -30.17 1.62 0.43
CA TYR A 53 -31.02 0.47 0.71
C TYR A 53 -32.48 0.82 0.40
N GLU A 54 -32.92 0.50 -0.80
CA GLU A 54 -34.22 0.93 -1.32
C GLU A 54 -35.24 -0.21 -1.31
N SER A 55 -36.49 0.13 -0.99
CA SER A 55 -37.61 -0.81 -1.14
C SER A 55 -37.98 -0.96 -2.60
N PHE A 56 -38.22 -2.19 -3.06
CA PHE A 56 -38.78 -2.45 -4.38
C PHE A 56 -40.06 -3.28 -4.25
N HIS A 57 -40.99 -3.00 -5.15
CA HIS A 57 -42.28 -3.69 -5.25
C HIS A 57 -42.47 -4.14 -6.70
N ILE A 58 -42.18 -5.41 -6.96
CA ILE A 58 -42.45 -6.08 -8.25
C ILE A 58 -43.77 -6.85 -8.10
N ALA A 59 -44.44 -7.14 -9.22
CA ALA A 59 -45.74 -7.81 -9.28
C ALA A 59 -45.93 -8.97 -8.29
N ASN A 60 -44.90 -9.82 -8.10
CA ASN A 60 -44.96 -10.99 -7.23
C ASN A 60 -44.02 -10.94 -6.01
N THR A 61 -43.30 -9.84 -5.77
CA THR A 61 -42.29 -9.80 -4.71
C THR A 61 -42.10 -8.39 -4.16
N ARG A 62 -42.16 -8.28 -2.84
CA ARG A 62 -41.81 -7.07 -2.10
C ARG A 62 -40.54 -7.32 -1.31
N GLY A 63 -39.62 -6.39 -1.34
CA GLY A 63 -38.37 -6.53 -0.62
C GLY A 63 -37.60 -5.22 -0.58
N HIS A 64 -36.36 -5.34 -0.12
CA HIS A 64 -35.40 -4.25 -0.14
C HIS A 64 -34.10 -4.77 -0.75
N ALA A 65 -33.49 -3.96 -1.59
CA ALA A 65 -32.22 -4.27 -2.22
C ALA A 65 -31.27 -3.10 -2.04
N TRP A 66 -29.97 -3.41 -1.98
CA TRP A 66 -28.94 -2.39 -2.10
C TRP A 66 -28.81 -1.99 -3.57
N THR A 67 -29.01 -0.72 -3.86
CA THR A 67 -28.92 -0.11 -5.18
C THR A 67 -27.73 0.85 -5.21
N GLY A 68 -27.03 0.92 -6.34
CA GLY A 68 -25.80 1.69 -6.49
C GLY A 68 -24.55 0.84 -6.68
N SER A 69 -23.43 1.49 -6.98
CA SER A 69 -22.15 0.83 -7.23
C SER A 69 -20.99 1.71 -6.76
N VAL A 70 -19.98 1.09 -6.17
CA VAL A 70 -18.76 1.77 -5.75
C VAL A 70 -17.57 1.06 -6.39
N GLN A 71 -16.67 1.85 -6.96
CA GLN A 71 -15.40 1.39 -7.50
C GLN A 71 -14.28 1.85 -6.59
N LEU A 72 -13.66 0.90 -5.89
CA LEU A 72 -12.52 1.20 -5.03
C LEU A 72 -11.30 1.47 -5.91
N THR A 73 -10.87 2.73 -5.93
CA THR A 73 -9.60 3.09 -6.56
C THR A 73 -8.48 2.82 -5.56
N PRO A 74 -7.43 2.04 -5.92
CA PRO A 74 -6.26 1.90 -5.08
C PRO A 74 -5.64 3.27 -4.80
N ALA A 75 -5.74 3.73 -3.55
CA ALA A 75 -5.10 4.97 -3.14
C ALA A 75 -3.57 4.76 -3.15
N ILE A 76 -2.84 5.58 -3.90
CA ILE A 76 -1.38 5.54 -3.95
C ILE A 76 -0.84 6.17 -2.65
N PHE A 77 -0.79 5.40 -1.58
CA PHE A 77 -0.14 5.84 -0.35
C PHE A 77 1.38 5.69 -0.50
N ARG A 78 2.11 6.82 -0.44
CA ARG A 78 3.58 6.84 -0.46
C ARG A 78 4.10 7.44 0.84
N VAL A 79 5.06 6.76 1.44
CA VAL A 79 5.79 7.25 2.61
C VAL A 79 6.97 8.07 2.11
N ILE A 80 6.98 9.35 2.44
CA ILE A 80 8.09 10.26 2.15
C ILE A 80 8.90 10.43 3.44
N ARG A 81 10.21 10.24 3.35
CA ARG A 81 11.11 10.41 4.50
C ARG A 81 12.47 10.93 4.09
N ARG A 82 13.23 11.45 5.06
CA ARG A 82 14.62 11.87 4.82
C ARG A 82 15.55 10.65 4.80
N PRO A 83 16.55 10.60 3.91
CA PRO A 83 17.54 9.54 3.93
C PRO A 83 18.34 9.60 5.25
N PRO A 84 18.47 8.48 5.98
CA PRO A 84 19.23 8.44 7.22
C PRO A 84 20.73 8.47 6.91
N ILE A 85 21.29 9.68 6.91
CA ILE A 85 22.71 9.94 6.68
C ILE A 85 23.39 10.14 8.03
N SER A 86 24.38 9.29 8.34
CA SER A 86 25.22 9.46 9.52
C SER A 86 25.95 10.80 9.46
N ARG A 87 25.82 11.59 10.51
CA ARG A 87 26.61 12.82 10.70
C ARG A 87 28.02 12.45 11.14
N ARG A 88 28.97 13.35 10.89
CA ARG A 88 30.35 13.22 11.39
C ARG A 88 30.33 13.25 12.92
N GLN A 89 30.77 12.17 13.55
CA GLN A 89 30.85 12.06 15.00
C GLN A 89 32.28 12.29 15.45
N LEU A 90 32.49 13.15 16.45
CA LEU A 90 33.81 13.59 16.93
C LEU A 90 34.64 12.45 17.57
N HIS A 91 33.99 11.52 18.26
CA HIS A 91 34.68 10.45 19.01
C HIS A 91 35.21 9.31 18.13
N LEU A 92 34.65 9.09 16.94
CA LEU A 92 35.21 8.21 15.90
C LEU A 92 36.45 8.82 15.22
N MET A 93 36.87 10.04 15.62
CA MET A 93 37.87 10.85 14.92
C MET A 93 39.27 10.88 15.56
N VAL A 94 39.65 9.90 16.37
CA VAL A 94 41.08 9.76 16.71
C VAL A 94 41.83 9.55 15.39
N PRO A 95 42.76 10.44 15.02
CA PRO A 95 43.50 10.30 13.77
C PRO A 95 44.24 8.96 13.78
N SER A 96 44.26 8.30 12.62
CA SER A 96 45.09 7.11 12.48
C SER A 96 46.57 7.52 12.52
N ILE A 97 47.46 6.55 12.73
CA ILE A 97 48.91 6.78 12.62
C ILE A 97 49.19 7.46 11.26
N GLY A 98 49.78 8.67 11.30
CA GLY A 98 49.92 9.56 10.14
C GLY A 98 48.99 10.78 10.12
N GLY A 99 48.21 11.04 11.18
CA GLY A 99 47.47 12.30 11.39
C GLY A 99 46.18 12.45 10.56
N VAL A 100 45.94 11.57 9.59
CA VAL A 100 44.76 11.63 8.71
C VAL A 100 43.54 11.00 9.39
N ARG A 101 42.43 11.74 9.39
CA ARG A 101 41.15 11.27 9.92
C ARG A 101 40.42 10.41 8.90
N ARG A 102 39.79 9.33 9.37
CA ARG A 102 38.95 8.49 8.52
C ARG A 102 37.77 9.29 7.98
N LYS A 103 37.47 9.11 6.69
CA LYS A 103 36.27 9.69 6.08
C LYS A 103 35.04 8.96 6.63
N TYR A 104 34.35 9.59 7.58
CA TYR A 104 33.09 9.11 8.15
C TYR A 104 32.01 10.19 7.98
N GLY A 105 30.76 9.76 7.76
CA GLY A 105 29.62 10.66 7.57
C GLY A 105 29.71 11.59 6.34
N GLY A 106 28.62 12.33 6.10
CA GLY A 106 28.48 13.24 4.95
C GLY A 106 27.87 12.57 3.71
N THR A 107 27.60 13.39 2.69
CA THR A 107 26.82 13.00 1.50
C THR A 107 27.67 12.68 0.28
N THR A 108 28.88 13.24 0.15
CA THR A 108 29.71 13.06 -1.05
C THR A 108 30.47 11.74 -1.02
N THR A 109 30.18 10.82 -1.95
CA THR A 109 30.97 9.58 -2.13
C THR A 109 32.27 9.86 -2.88
N ARG A 110 33.17 8.87 -2.95
CA ARG A 110 34.40 8.94 -3.74
C ARG A 110 34.18 8.85 -5.26
N HIS A 111 32.98 8.46 -5.69
CA HIS A 111 32.68 8.01 -7.06
C HIS A 111 31.74 8.97 -7.82
N GLY A 112 31.67 10.24 -7.42
CA GLY A 112 30.86 11.26 -8.09
C GLY A 112 29.34 11.23 -7.80
N VAL A 113 28.83 10.14 -7.22
CA VAL A 113 27.45 10.05 -6.69
C VAL A 113 27.39 10.52 -5.23
N ARG A 114 26.21 10.90 -4.76
CA ARG A 114 25.99 11.34 -3.37
C ARG A 114 25.03 10.41 -2.66
N LYS A 115 25.15 10.28 -1.35
CA LYS A 115 24.16 9.55 -0.54
C LYS A 115 22.80 10.19 -0.72
N GLY A 116 21.79 9.38 -0.96
CA GLY A 116 20.44 9.81 -1.34
C GLY A 116 20.25 10.11 -2.83
N ASP A 117 21.29 10.03 -3.67
CA ASP A 117 21.10 10.02 -5.12
C ASP A 117 20.38 8.73 -5.52
N VAL A 118 19.52 8.83 -6.52
CA VAL A 118 18.84 7.69 -7.13
C VAL A 118 19.70 7.16 -8.24
N VAL A 119 20.02 5.87 -8.18
CA VAL A 119 20.93 5.21 -9.12
C VAL A 119 20.36 3.92 -9.66
N LYS A 120 20.69 3.63 -10.92
CA LYS A 120 20.54 2.33 -11.56
C LYS A 120 21.86 1.59 -11.45
N ALA A 121 21.86 0.41 -10.86
CA ALA A 121 23.06 -0.39 -10.66
C ALA A 121 22.87 -1.78 -11.26
N GLU A 122 23.89 -2.26 -11.97
CA GLU A 122 23.84 -3.56 -12.63
C GLU A 122 24.87 -4.53 -12.03
N MET A 123 24.43 -5.74 -11.69
CA MET A 123 25.29 -6.82 -11.21
C MET A 123 24.77 -8.16 -11.68
N ALA A 124 25.63 -8.92 -12.38
CA ALA A 124 25.34 -10.29 -12.85
C ALA A 124 24.00 -10.39 -13.60
N GLY A 125 23.72 -9.46 -14.52
CA GLY A 125 22.49 -9.41 -15.32
C GLY A 125 21.25 -8.91 -14.56
N ARG A 126 21.37 -8.58 -13.26
CA ARG A 126 20.29 -7.97 -12.49
C ARG A 126 20.48 -6.46 -12.44
N VAL A 127 19.42 -5.74 -12.81
CA VAL A 127 19.35 -4.28 -12.71
C VAL A 127 18.54 -3.91 -11.48
N SER A 128 19.19 -3.19 -10.56
CA SER A 128 18.58 -2.69 -9.33
C SER A 128 18.51 -1.18 -9.37
N VAL A 129 17.35 -0.61 -9.03
CA VAL A 129 17.21 0.83 -8.85
C VAL A 129 16.96 1.13 -7.38
N GLY A 130 17.67 2.11 -6.83
CA GLY A 130 17.52 2.50 -5.43
C GLY A 130 18.33 3.74 -5.09
N TRP A 131 18.46 4.00 -3.79
CA TRP A 131 19.17 5.15 -3.26
C TRP A 131 20.57 4.75 -2.81
N VAL A 132 21.54 5.63 -3.03
CA VAL A 132 22.91 5.47 -2.53
C VAL A 132 22.91 5.63 -1.01
N SER A 133 23.32 4.59 -0.28
CA SER A 133 23.43 4.63 1.19
C SER A 133 24.85 4.81 1.69
N GLY A 134 25.84 4.38 0.92
CA GLY A 134 27.25 4.47 1.30
C GLY A 134 28.20 4.07 0.18
N ASP A 135 29.49 4.21 0.45
CA ASP A 135 30.56 3.87 -0.47
C ASP A 135 31.70 3.16 0.25
N THR A 136 32.29 2.20 -0.47
CA THR A 136 33.57 1.58 -0.18
C THR A 136 34.59 2.15 -1.18
N GLN A 137 35.86 1.76 -1.07
CA GLN A 137 36.90 2.24 -1.98
C GLN A 137 36.62 1.94 -3.47
N ARG A 138 35.95 0.83 -3.80
CA ARG A 138 35.64 0.43 -5.20
C ARG A 138 34.15 0.28 -5.51
N GLN A 139 33.31 0.26 -4.48
CA GLN A 139 31.91 -0.12 -4.60
C GLN A 139 30.99 0.92 -3.95
N ILE A 140 29.75 0.97 -4.42
CA ILE A 140 28.68 1.83 -3.92
C ILE A 140 27.59 0.92 -3.36
N SER A 141 27.13 1.22 -2.16
CA SER A 141 26.01 0.51 -1.52
C SER A 141 24.70 1.17 -1.96
N VAL A 142 23.80 0.36 -2.52
CA VAL A 142 22.46 0.80 -2.96
C VAL A 142 21.42 0.16 -2.05
N SER A 143 20.43 0.94 -1.63
CA SER A 143 19.39 0.56 -0.67
C SER A 143 18.01 0.93 -1.19
N ASP A 144 16.99 0.24 -0.66
CA ASP A 144 15.59 0.51 -0.99
C ASP A 144 15.06 1.76 -0.28
N SER A 145 13.76 2.05 -0.48
CA SER A 145 13.10 3.18 0.17
C SER A 145 13.07 3.04 1.69
N ASN A 146 13.19 1.83 2.24
CA ASN A 146 13.25 1.50 3.66
C ASN A 146 14.69 1.52 4.22
N TRP A 147 15.67 1.92 3.40
CA TRP A 147 17.10 1.96 3.74
C TRP A 147 17.67 0.57 4.05
N LYS A 148 16.96 -0.48 3.63
CA LYS A 148 17.46 -1.85 3.60
C LYS A 148 18.37 -1.97 2.38
N ARG A 149 19.59 -2.44 2.60
CA ARG A 149 20.60 -2.57 1.55
C ARG A 149 20.20 -3.64 0.55
N LEU A 150 20.12 -3.26 -0.73
CA LEU A 150 19.87 -4.16 -1.87
C LEU A 150 21.16 -4.88 -2.27
N GLY A 151 22.30 -4.19 -2.20
CA GLY A 151 23.59 -4.76 -2.53
C GLY A 151 24.71 -3.73 -2.61
N GLN A 152 25.91 -4.21 -2.92
CA GLN A 152 27.08 -3.40 -3.22
C GLN A 152 27.47 -3.62 -4.67
N PHE A 153 27.61 -2.52 -5.40
CA PHE A 153 27.83 -2.52 -6.83
C PHE A 153 29.15 -1.83 -7.15
N THR A 154 29.89 -2.33 -8.13
CA THR A 154 31.11 -1.66 -8.62
C THR A 154 30.78 -0.29 -9.15
N ALA A 155 31.57 0.74 -8.79
CA ALA A 155 31.26 2.13 -9.11
C ALA A 155 31.00 2.38 -10.61
N SER A 156 31.77 1.74 -11.50
CA SER A 156 31.60 1.85 -12.96
C SER A 156 30.28 1.30 -13.50
N LYS A 157 29.60 0.45 -12.72
CA LYS A 157 28.31 -0.17 -13.09
C LYS A 157 27.11 0.54 -12.45
N VAL A 158 27.34 1.72 -11.89
CA VAL A 158 26.30 2.55 -11.25
C VAL A 158 26.09 3.80 -12.08
N LEU A 159 24.87 3.97 -12.58
CA LEU A 159 24.44 5.11 -13.36
C LEU A 159 23.51 5.99 -12.53
N LEU A 160 23.79 7.28 -12.51
CA LEU A 160 22.94 8.27 -11.84
C LEU A 160 21.64 8.47 -12.64
N ILE A 161 20.49 8.35 -11.97
CA ILE A 161 19.18 8.71 -12.54
C ILE A 161 18.77 10.11 -12.09
N ALA A 162 18.81 10.37 -10.78
CA ALA A 162 18.39 11.64 -10.21
C ALA A 162 19.26 12.02 -9.01
N ARG A 163 19.51 13.33 -8.86
CA ARG A 163 20.25 13.88 -7.72
C ARG A 163 19.39 13.91 -6.47
N ASN A 164 20.05 13.82 -5.32
CA ASN A 164 19.43 13.83 -4.01
C ASN A 164 18.63 15.12 -3.77
N THR A 165 17.33 14.98 -3.56
CA THR A 165 16.40 16.06 -3.18
C THR A 165 16.20 16.15 -1.66
N GLY A 166 16.91 15.33 -0.89
CA GLY A 166 16.74 15.17 0.56
C GLY A 166 15.57 14.28 0.94
N LEU A 167 14.89 13.68 -0.04
CA LEU A 167 13.68 12.87 0.16
C LEU A 167 13.83 11.48 -0.48
N VAL A 168 13.33 10.48 0.24
CA VAL A 168 13.19 9.08 -0.17
C VAL A 168 11.71 8.76 -0.15
N VAL A 169 11.20 8.21 -1.25
CA VAL A 169 9.77 7.96 -1.46
C VAL A 169 9.53 6.46 -1.57
N SER A 170 8.66 5.91 -0.72
CA SER A 170 8.28 4.50 -0.81
C SER A 170 7.38 4.23 -2.01
N GLY A 171 7.44 2.99 -2.51
CA GLY A 171 6.65 2.56 -3.68
C GLY A 171 7.05 3.23 -4.99
N ALA A 172 8.16 3.99 -5.04
CA ALA A 172 8.73 4.45 -6.30
C ALA A 172 9.43 3.25 -6.97
N SER A 173 8.64 2.39 -7.61
CA SER A 173 9.17 1.39 -8.54
C SER A 173 9.74 2.11 -9.75
N LEU A 174 10.97 2.63 -9.64
CA LEU A 174 11.72 3.12 -10.79
C LEU A 174 12.15 1.97 -11.72
N ALA A 175 11.89 0.71 -11.32
CA ALA A 175 12.12 -0.52 -12.06
C ALA A 175 10.84 -1.09 -12.73
N GLN A 176 9.74 -0.33 -12.77
CA GLN A 176 8.59 -0.70 -13.59
C GLN A 176 8.36 0.40 -14.62
N PRO A 177 8.57 0.17 -15.94
CA PRO A 177 7.89 0.99 -16.92
C PRO A 177 6.41 0.91 -16.58
N ALA A 178 5.71 2.05 -16.63
CA ALA A 178 4.30 2.19 -16.38
C ALA A 178 3.49 0.99 -16.92
N ARG A 179 3.36 -0.07 -16.12
CA ARG A 179 2.45 -1.17 -16.38
C ARG A 179 1.14 -0.68 -15.82
N SER A 180 0.40 -0.09 -16.76
CA SER A 180 -0.94 0.44 -16.66
C SER A 180 -1.15 1.49 -15.56
N ALA A 181 -0.89 2.75 -15.93
CA ALA A 181 -1.51 3.92 -15.28
C ALA A 181 -3.05 3.97 -15.45
N TYR A 182 -3.65 2.91 -15.98
CA TYR A 182 -5.09 2.68 -15.94
C TYR A 182 -5.33 1.46 -15.07
N PRO A 183 -6.13 1.55 -13.99
CA PRO A 183 -6.72 0.34 -13.46
C PRO A 183 -7.53 -0.27 -14.61
N THR A 184 -7.16 -1.47 -15.06
CA THR A 184 -8.14 -2.36 -15.68
C THR A 184 -9.32 -2.36 -14.71
N GLN A 185 -10.48 -1.87 -15.16
CA GLN A 185 -11.67 -1.74 -14.34
C GLN A 185 -11.79 -3.01 -13.48
N PRO A 186 -11.66 -2.92 -12.15
CA PRO A 186 -12.02 -4.06 -11.33
C PRO A 186 -13.50 -4.37 -11.62
N PRO A 187 -13.90 -5.65 -11.60
CA PRO A 187 -15.27 -6.00 -11.92
C PRO A 187 -16.19 -5.14 -11.06
N LEU A 188 -17.14 -4.46 -11.71
CA LEU A 188 -18.23 -3.80 -11.02
C LEU A 188 -18.82 -4.83 -10.06
N LEU A 189 -18.69 -4.59 -8.75
CA LEU A 189 -19.49 -5.27 -7.73
C LEU A 189 -20.93 -4.78 -7.92
N SER A 190 -21.53 -5.25 -9.00
CA SER A 190 -22.95 -5.12 -9.27
C SER A 190 -23.63 -6.07 -8.31
N LEU A 191 -24.33 -5.51 -7.33
CA LEU A 191 -25.22 -6.32 -6.51
C LEU A 191 -26.37 -6.77 -7.42
N PRO A 192 -26.63 -8.08 -7.54
CA PRO A 192 -27.67 -8.55 -8.43
C PRO A 192 -29.01 -8.01 -7.97
N MET A 193 -29.67 -7.23 -8.83
CA MET A 193 -31.10 -6.95 -8.68
C MET A 193 -31.85 -8.29 -8.72
N PRO A 194 -32.86 -8.51 -7.86
CA PRO A 194 -33.68 -9.70 -7.94
C PRO A 194 -34.38 -9.72 -9.30
N LYS A 195 -34.01 -10.68 -10.16
CA LYS A 195 -34.65 -10.87 -11.47
C LYS A 195 -36.13 -11.22 -11.22
N GLY A 196 -37.04 -10.38 -11.70
CA GLY A 196 -38.43 -10.76 -11.89
C GLY A 196 -38.46 -11.95 -12.85
N ARG A 197 -39.17 -13.02 -12.47
CA ARG A 197 -39.36 -14.21 -13.31
C ARG A 197 -40.08 -13.77 -14.58
N GLY A 198 -39.36 -13.65 -15.69
CA GLY A 198 -39.95 -13.44 -17.01
C GLY A 198 -40.86 -14.62 -17.32
N ILE A 199 -42.09 -14.32 -17.72
CA ILE A 199 -43.03 -15.30 -18.25
C ILE A 199 -42.45 -15.75 -19.58
N SER A 200 -42.16 -17.05 -19.69
CA SER A 200 -41.84 -17.69 -20.95
C SER A 200 -43.11 -17.73 -21.80
N GLU A 201 -43.17 -16.93 -22.86
CA GLU A 201 -44.08 -17.20 -23.97
C GLU A 201 -43.42 -18.25 -24.87
N GLU A 202 -43.90 -19.48 -24.74
CA GLU A 202 -43.79 -20.49 -25.79
C GLU A 202 -44.77 -20.12 -26.90
N VAL A 203 -44.25 -19.98 -28.12
CA VAL A 203 -44.95 -20.26 -29.37
C VAL A 203 -44.04 -21.12 -30.23
#